data_AF-A4S855-F1
#
_entry.id   AF-A4S855-F1
#
_cell.length_a   1.000
_cell.length_b   1.000
_cell.length_c   1.000
_cell.angle_alpha   90.00
_cell.angle_beta   90.00
_cell.angle_gamma   90.00
#
_symmetry.space_group_name_H-M   'P 1'
#
loop_
_entity.id
_entity.type
_entity.pdbx_description
1 polymer ?
#
loop_
_entity_poly.entity_id
_entity_poly.type
_entity_poly.pdbx_seq_one_letter_code
_entity_poly.pdbx_strand_id
1 'polypeptide(L)'
;MPDPDLSRWPAIDDYLLKLACESGVALESLVGADSCVKFASVRTLDDVRARWNSMLRDDAFARACVRRLAEVRDDEIERAIAQRVAPRGATLREVLERAGLGTSRRRDGGAETEPESDDGAPPRFSRAEQAILRSDLVERTEAGRAAETKAKAKREVGRGANATTLKKIKALERSAQAATARLATAKGALAELVGANVTFEIAKRDCVIGRSTEDLKVDVDLGSEGNASKISRQQAFLKLRWNGEFALRNVGRRPIWCNNSPLTTGQRCILAPHTLIEVGGMRLLFLPNPTLIRAASPELLEKIA
;
A
#
# COMPACT_ATOMS: atom_id res chain seq x y z
N MET A 1 9.31 42.71 -13.77
CA MET A 1 8.43 42.66 -12.58
C MET A 1 9.30 42.21 -11.42
N PRO A 2 9.25 42.89 -10.27
CA PRO A 2 10.40 43.15 -9.41
C PRO A 2 10.98 41.86 -8.82
N ASP A 3 12.31 41.82 -8.71
CA ASP A 3 13.06 40.74 -8.07
C ASP A 3 12.46 40.41 -6.71
N PRO A 4 12.09 39.15 -6.45
CA PRO A 4 11.56 38.78 -5.15
C PRO A 4 12.73 38.76 -4.18
N ASP A 5 12.78 39.79 -3.34
CA ASP A 5 13.86 40.11 -2.41
C ASP A 5 14.18 38.91 -1.48
N LEU A 6 15.07 38.05 -1.96
CA LEU A 6 15.63 36.94 -1.20
C LEU A 6 16.39 37.49 0.01
N SER A 7 16.91 38.71 -0.04
CA SER A 7 17.66 39.33 1.05
C SER A 7 16.81 39.61 2.29
N ARG A 8 15.48 39.77 2.12
CA ARG A 8 14.55 40.03 3.23
C ARG A 8 14.45 38.88 4.23
N TRP A 9 14.81 37.64 3.84
CA TRP A 9 14.84 36.47 4.73
C TRP A 9 16.18 35.72 4.64
N PRO A 10 16.84 35.46 5.79
CA PRO A 10 18.01 34.60 5.83
C PRO A 10 17.72 33.20 5.28
N ALA A 11 18.73 32.57 4.66
CA ALA A 11 18.59 31.21 4.13
C ALA A 11 18.25 30.20 5.25
N ILE A 12 18.80 30.40 6.45
CA ILE A 12 18.48 29.61 7.65
C ILE A 12 16.99 29.74 8.01
N ASP A 13 16.40 30.93 7.91
CA ASP A 13 15.00 31.15 8.27
C ASP A 13 14.07 30.46 7.28
N ASP A 14 14.41 30.48 5.98
CA ASP A 14 13.67 29.71 4.96
C ASP A 14 13.81 28.19 5.20
N TYR A 15 14.99 27.72 5.66
CA TYR A 15 15.19 26.32 6.03
C TYR A 15 14.32 25.91 7.23
N LEU A 16 14.31 26.73 8.28
CA LEU A 16 13.51 26.48 9.48
C LEU A 16 12.01 26.53 9.19
N LEU A 17 11.57 27.45 8.32
CA LEU A 17 10.18 27.52 7.87
C LEU A 17 9.78 26.23 7.13
N LYS A 18 10.61 25.79 6.17
CA LYS A 18 10.40 24.54 5.44
C LYS A 18 10.31 23.35 6.41
N LEU A 19 11.27 23.24 7.32
CA LEU A 19 11.34 22.16 8.30
C LEU A 19 10.11 22.09 9.20
N ALA A 20 9.62 23.24 9.67
CA ALA A 20 8.45 23.31 10.52
C ALA A 20 7.17 22.87 9.76
N CYS A 21 6.99 23.35 8.53
CA CYS A 21 5.87 22.96 7.68
C CYS A 21 5.90 21.46 7.34
N GLU A 22 7.08 20.90 7.01
CA GLU A 22 7.25 19.47 6.74
C GLU A 22 6.98 18.59 7.99
N SER A 23 7.24 19.14 9.17
CA SER A 23 6.97 18.47 10.45
C SER A 23 5.49 18.59 10.89
N GLY A 24 4.63 19.21 10.08
CA GLY A 24 3.20 19.34 10.35
C GLY A 24 2.85 20.46 11.33
N VAL A 25 3.74 21.42 11.57
CA VAL A 25 3.48 22.59 12.41
C VAL A 25 2.60 23.58 11.66
N ALA A 26 1.53 24.06 12.31
CA ALA A 26 0.66 25.09 11.77
C ALA A 26 1.39 26.44 11.67
N LEU A 27 1.17 27.21 10.60
CA LEU A 27 1.84 28.50 10.37
C LEU A 27 1.56 29.51 11.48
N GLU A 28 0.38 29.43 12.10
CA GLU A 28 -0.05 30.23 13.23
C GLU A 28 0.83 29.99 14.47
N SER A 29 1.42 28.80 14.59
CA SER A 29 2.31 28.41 15.69
C SER A 29 3.77 28.85 15.47
N LEU A 30 4.07 29.46 14.32
CA LEU A 30 5.41 29.98 13.97
C LEU A 30 5.55 31.48 14.28
N VAL A 31 4.51 32.11 14.81
CA VAL A 31 4.43 33.55 15.07
C VAL A 31 3.98 33.81 16.50
N GLY A 32 4.52 34.85 17.14
CA GLY A 32 4.19 35.23 18.51
C GLY A 32 5.23 34.81 19.55
N ALA A 33 4.97 35.14 20.82
CA ALA A 33 5.89 34.91 21.93
C ALA A 33 6.13 33.41 22.22
N ASP A 34 5.14 32.57 21.93
CA ASP A 34 5.14 31.11 22.15
C ASP A 34 5.52 30.31 20.90
N SER A 35 6.14 30.94 19.89
CA SER A 35 6.54 30.26 18.66
C SER A 35 7.50 29.09 18.93
N CYS A 36 7.25 27.95 18.28
CA CYS A 36 8.14 26.79 18.36
C CYS A 36 9.47 26.98 17.60
N VAL A 37 9.52 27.96 16.68
CA VAL A 37 10.71 28.34 15.90
C VAL A 37 10.95 29.84 16.04
N LYS A 38 12.16 30.22 16.46
CA LYS A 38 12.58 31.63 16.54
C LYS A 38 13.23 32.07 15.23
N PHE A 39 12.53 32.88 14.42
CA PHE A 39 13.10 33.55 13.24
C PHE A 39 14.09 34.66 13.64
N ALA A 40 14.98 35.05 12.70
CA ALA A 40 16.04 36.02 12.97
C ALA A 40 15.48 37.44 13.12
N SER A 41 14.30 37.67 12.56
CA SER A 41 13.52 38.89 12.73
C SER A 41 12.10 38.52 13.13
N VAL A 42 11.43 39.40 13.89
CA VAL A 42 10.01 39.23 14.21
C VAL A 42 9.21 39.23 12.91
N ARG A 43 8.47 38.16 12.66
CA ARG A 43 7.62 38.00 11.47
C ARG A 43 6.16 38.03 11.87
N THR A 44 5.34 38.64 11.03
CA THR A 44 3.89 38.56 11.13
C THR A 44 3.39 37.28 10.46
N LEU A 45 2.18 36.84 10.80
CA LEU A 45 1.56 35.66 10.17
C LEU A 45 1.41 35.85 8.65
N ASP A 46 1.09 37.06 8.21
CA ASP A 46 0.96 37.38 6.79
C ASP A 46 2.32 37.33 6.07
N ASP A 47 3.41 37.77 6.71
CA ASP A 47 4.76 37.64 6.15
C ASP A 47 5.16 36.17 6.00
N VAL A 48 4.91 35.33 7.01
CA VAL A 48 5.23 33.89 6.96
C VAL A 48 4.39 33.18 5.89
N ARG A 49 3.08 33.48 5.83
CA ARG A 49 2.17 32.94 4.81
C ARG A 49 2.58 33.39 3.40
N ALA A 50 2.91 34.66 3.21
CA ALA A 50 3.36 35.18 1.93
C ALA A 50 4.67 34.50 1.51
N ARG A 51 5.64 34.37 2.43
CA ARG A 51 6.92 33.71 2.16
C ARG A 51 6.73 32.24 1.77
N TRP A 52 5.92 31.50 2.53
CA TRP A 52 5.62 30.10 2.23
C TRP A 52 4.88 29.92 0.90
N ASN A 53 3.90 30.81 0.63
CA ASN A 53 3.21 30.81 -0.66
C ASN A 53 4.16 31.10 -1.82
N SER A 54 5.08 32.05 -1.69
CA SER A 54 6.10 32.30 -2.72
C SER A 54 6.99 31.09 -2.94
N MET A 55 7.44 30.39 -1.88
CA MET A 55 8.25 29.17 -1.99
C MET A 55 7.55 28.04 -2.76
N LEU A 56 6.22 27.96 -2.70
CA LEU A 56 5.45 26.90 -3.33
C LEU A 56 4.87 27.29 -4.70
N ARG A 57 4.50 28.56 -4.88
CA ARG A 57 3.69 29.03 -6.03
C ARG A 57 4.47 29.85 -7.04
N ASP A 58 5.48 30.61 -6.63
CA ASP A 58 6.32 31.41 -7.54
C ASP A 58 7.52 30.56 -7.99
N ASP A 59 7.53 30.20 -9.27
CA ASP A 59 8.50 29.26 -9.83
C ASP A 59 9.92 29.85 -9.95
N ALA A 60 10.05 31.16 -10.19
CA ALA A 60 11.34 31.83 -10.22
C ALA A 60 11.92 31.90 -8.81
N PHE A 61 11.08 32.28 -7.84
CA PHE A 61 11.47 32.38 -6.44
C PHE A 61 11.77 31.00 -5.82
N ALA A 62 10.95 29.98 -6.08
CA ALA A 62 11.17 28.62 -5.57
C ALA A 62 12.51 28.03 -6.05
N ARG A 63 12.87 28.21 -7.33
CA ARG A 63 14.18 27.79 -7.84
C ARG A 63 15.34 28.49 -7.15
N ALA A 64 15.23 29.80 -6.98
CA ALA A 64 16.26 30.59 -6.31
C ALA A 64 16.38 30.19 -4.83
N CYS A 65 15.26 29.95 -4.14
CA CYS A 65 15.23 29.49 -2.76
C CYS A 65 15.86 28.10 -2.59
N VAL A 66 15.54 27.13 -3.45
CA VAL A 66 16.13 25.78 -3.40
C VAL A 66 17.65 25.82 -3.60
N ARG A 67 18.14 26.60 -4.58
CA ARG A 67 19.58 26.77 -4.80
C ARG A 67 20.26 27.35 -3.57
N ARG A 68 19.67 28.40 -3.01
CA ARG A 68 20.18 29.06 -1.80
C ARG A 68 20.17 28.14 -0.58
N LEU A 69 19.15 27.29 -0.42
CA LEU A 69 19.09 26.31 0.67
C LEU A 69 20.12 25.19 0.51
N ALA A 70 20.51 24.84 -0.72
CA ALA A 70 21.55 23.84 -0.99
C ALA A 70 22.97 24.35 -0.66
N GLU A 71 23.18 25.66 -0.65
CA GLU A 71 24.46 26.30 -0.32
C GLU A 71 24.69 26.47 1.19
N VAL A 72 23.64 26.31 2.02
CA VAL A 72 23.75 26.41 3.48
C VAL A 72 24.52 25.21 4.03
N ARG A 73 25.52 25.47 4.86
CA ARG A 73 26.32 24.41 5.48
C ARG A 73 25.52 23.63 6.51
N ASP A 74 25.70 22.30 6.53
CA ASP A 74 25.05 21.40 7.49
C ASP A 74 25.32 21.83 8.95
N ASP A 75 26.56 22.20 9.30
CA ASP A 75 26.93 22.65 10.66
C ASP A 75 26.19 23.93 11.11
N GLU A 76 25.78 24.76 10.15
CA GLU A 76 25.03 25.99 10.41
C GLU A 76 23.55 25.69 10.65
N ILE A 77 23.01 24.73 9.91
CA ILE A 77 21.65 24.21 10.08
C ILE A 77 21.50 23.55 11.47
N GLU A 78 22.42 22.67 11.84
CA GLU A 78 22.38 21.96 13.13
C GLU A 78 22.45 22.93 14.31
N ARG A 79 23.34 23.93 14.24
CA ARG A 79 23.44 25.00 15.25
C ARG A 79 22.16 25.82 15.33
N ALA A 80 21.56 26.17 14.19
CA ALA A 80 20.32 26.92 14.15
C ALA A 80 19.15 26.12 14.75
N ILE A 81 19.03 24.83 14.45
CA ILE A 81 17.99 23.96 15.04
C ILE A 81 18.17 23.89 16.56
N ALA A 82 19.38 23.63 17.04
CA ALA A 82 19.66 23.49 18.48
C ALA A 82 19.40 24.79 19.26
N GLN A 83 19.65 25.97 18.67
CA GLN A 83 19.51 27.25 19.34
C GLN A 83 18.12 27.88 19.21
N ARG A 84 17.41 27.60 18.10
CA ARG A 84 16.23 28.39 17.68
C ARG A 84 14.94 27.58 17.63
N VAL A 85 15.00 26.27 17.77
CA VAL A 85 13.82 25.40 17.86
C VAL A 85 13.62 25.00 19.33
N ALA A 86 12.46 25.31 19.89
CA ALA A 86 12.14 24.95 21.27
C ALA A 86 11.89 23.43 21.37
N PRO A 87 12.51 22.70 22.32
CA PRO A 87 12.20 21.30 22.54
C PRO A 87 10.83 21.18 23.21
N ARG A 88 9.79 20.87 22.44
CA ARG A 88 8.53 20.34 22.96
C ARG A 88 8.16 19.10 22.14
N GLY A 89 8.31 17.93 22.75
CA GLY A 89 8.05 16.64 22.11
C GLY A 89 9.25 16.08 21.34
N ALA A 90 9.10 14.83 20.88
CA ALA A 90 10.17 14.01 20.30
C ALA A 90 11.00 14.79 19.27
N THR A 91 12.31 14.70 19.40
CA THR A 91 13.28 15.42 18.56
C THR A 91 13.09 15.06 17.08
N LEU A 92 13.41 16.00 16.18
CA LEU A 92 13.37 15.78 14.73
C LEU A 92 14.10 14.49 14.32
N ARG A 93 15.20 14.19 15.03
CA ARG A 93 15.98 12.95 14.88
C ARG A 93 15.17 11.70 15.21
N GLU A 94 14.42 11.69 16.30
CA GLU A 94 13.53 10.59 16.70
C GLU A 94 12.35 10.44 15.73
N VAL A 95 11.83 11.54 15.19
CA VAL A 95 10.76 11.51 14.16
C VAL A 95 11.28 10.92 12.85
N LEU A 96 12.49 11.30 12.43
CA LEU A 96 13.16 10.78 11.22
C LEU A 96 13.56 9.30 11.36
N GLU A 97 14.07 8.88 12.53
CA GLU A 97 14.35 7.46 12.82
C GLU A 97 13.07 6.62 12.84
N ARG A 98 11.98 7.11 13.44
CA ARG A 98 10.69 6.41 13.48
C ARG A 98 10.02 6.32 12.11
N ALA A 99 10.33 7.25 11.20
CA ALA A 99 9.91 7.25 9.81
C ALA A 99 10.82 6.44 8.87
N GLY A 100 11.91 5.83 9.39
CA GLY A 100 12.84 5.02 8.61
C GLY A 100 13.77 5.82 7.68
N LEU A 101 13.89 7.14 7.86
CA LEU A 101 14.71 8.04 7.06
C LEU A 101 15.98 8.40 7.81
N GLY A 102 16.92 7.46 7.89
CA GLY A 102 18.23 7.68 8.50
C GLY A 102 19.08 8.69 7.70
N THR A 103 19.63 9.69 8.39
CA THR A 103 20.62 10.63 7.85
C THR A 103 21.96 9.92 7.64
N SER A 104 22.08 9.20 6.54
CA SER A 104 23.38 8.74 6.04
C SER A 104 23.47 9.07 4.56
N ARG A 105 23.68 10.35 4.24
CA ARG A 105 24.27 10.70 2.94
C ARG A 105 25.73 10.27 2.98
N ARG A 106 26.01 9.05 2.50
CA ARG A 106 27.35 8.72 2.02
C ARG A 106 27.65 9.68 0.87
N ARG A 107 28.68 10.51 1.04
CA ARG A 107 29.36 11.18 -0.07
C ARG A 107 30.10 10.10 -0.85
N ASP A 108 29.61 9.76 -2.03
CA ASP A 108 30.47 9.59 -3.20
C ASP A 108 30.26 10.88 -4.00
N GLY A 109 31.28 11.66 -4.34
CA GLY A 109 32.40 11.23 -5.19
C GLY A 109 32.08 11.77 -6.58
N GLY A 110 32.76 12.85 -6.97
CA GLY A 110 32.35 13.72 -8.06
C GLY A 110 32.22 13.06 -9.44
N ALA A 111 31.32 13.61 -10.24
CA ALA A 111 31.34 13.56 -11.69
C ALA A 111 30.53 14.75 -12.21
N GLU A 112 31.13 15.54 -13.09
CA GLU A 112 30.46 16.53 -13.91
C GLU A 112 29.45 15.79 -14.81
N THR A 113 28.17 16.14 -14.71
CA THR A 113 27.15 15.64 -15.64
C THR A 113 26.23 16.79 -16.06
N GLU A 114 26.23 17.01 -17.38
CA GLU A 114 25.29 17.78 -18.19
C GLU A 114 23.82 17.66 -17.72
N PRO A 115 22.96 18.66 -18.00
CA PRO A 115 21.61 18.74 -17.46
C PRO A 115 20.73 17.58 -17.93
N GLU A 116 20.55 16.60 -17.06
CA GLU A 116 19.63 15.48 -17.23
C GLU A 116 18.19 16.01 -17.17
N SER A 117 17.43 15.71 -18.23
CA SER A 117 16.02 16.05 -18.35
C SER A 117 15.21 15.50 -17.18
N ASP A 118 14.60 16.41 -16.42
CA ASP A 118 13.69 16.20 -15.29
C ASP A 118 12.37 15.52 -15.72
N ASP A 119 12.44 14.29 -16.22
CA ASP A 119 11.28 13.50 -16.69
C ASP A 119 10.76 12.50 -15.63
N GLY A 120 11.26 12.62 -14.39
CA GLY A 120 10.91 11.74 -13.27
C GLY A 120 10.47 12.44 -11.98
N ALA A 121 10.67 13.75 -11.84
CA ALA A 121 10.16 14.46 -10.66
C ALA A 121 8.65 14.76 -10.82
N PRO A 122 7.84 14.56 -9.76
CA PRO A 122 6.46 15.01 -9.75
C PRO A 122 6.37 16.49 -10.11
N PRO A 123 5.42 16.91 -10.97
CA PRO A 123 5.30 18.30 -11.37
C PRO A 123 5.12 19.18 -10.13
N ARG A 124 5.84 20.30 -10.10
CA ARG A 124 5.73 21.29 -9.02
C ARG A 124 4.29 21.71 -8.82
N PHE A 125 3.95 22.07 -7.58
CA PHE A 125 2.59 22.40 -7.16
C PHE A 125 1.89 23.40 -8.09
N SER A 126 2.57 24.50 -8.48
CA SER A 126 2.01 25.50 -9.40
C SER A 126 1.77 24.97 -10.82
N ARG A 127 2.63 24.08 -11.32
CA ARG A 127 2.48 23.44 -12.63
C ARG A 127 1.35 22.42 -12.61
N ALA A 128 1.20 21.68 -11.52
CA ALA A 128 0.10 20.74 -11.30
C ALA A 128 -1.25 21.48 -11.16
N GLU A 129 -1.31 22.56 -10.37
CA GLU A 129 -2.51 23.39 -10.19
C GLU A 129 -2.91 24.08 -11.50
N GLN A 130 -1.94 24.65 -12.24
CA GLN A 130 -2.21 25.20 -13.57
C GLN A 130 -2.63 24.14 -14.59
N ALA A 131 -2.13 22.90 -14.51
CA ALA A 131 -2.58 21.83 -15.40
C ALA A 131 -4.03 21.45 -15.12
N ILE A 132 -4.44 21.41 -13.85
CA ILE A 132 -5.82 21.16 -13.42
C ILE A 132 -6.74 22.33 -13.82
N LEU A 133 -6.31 23.57 -13.60
CA LEU A 133 -7.08 24.75 -14.01
C LEU A 133 -7.15 24.93 -15.53
N ARG A 134 -6.10 24.55 -16.27
CA ARG A 134 -6.08 24.57 -17.74
C ARG A 134 -6.91 23.45 -18.34
N SER A 135 -6.99 22.26 -17.71
CA SER A 135 -7.85 21.19 -18.23
C SER A 135 -9.31 21.64 -18.32
N ASP A 136 -9.81 22.39 -17.33
CA ASP A 136 -11.17 22.93 -17.31
C ASP A 136 -11.43 23.96 -18.44
N LEU A 137 -10.37 24.65 -18.90
CA LEU A 137 -10.44 25.60 -20.01
C LEU A 137 -10.30 24.90 -21.37
N VAL A 138 -9.47 23.87 -21.47
CA VAL A 138 -9.26 23.10 -22.70
C VAL A 138 -10.54 22.36 -23.08
N GLU A 139 -11.26 21.76 -22.12
CA GLU A 139 -12.58 21.13 -22.35
C GLU A 139 -13.61 22.07 -23.02
N ARG A 140 -13.45 23.39 -22.86
CA ARG A 140 -14.33 24.42 -23.47
C ARG A 140 -13.96 24.81 -24.90
N THR A 141 -12.75 24.51 -25.36
CA THR A 141 -12.27 24.83 -26.72
C THR A 141 -12.56 23.72 -27.72
N GLU A 142 -12.75 24.04 -29.00
CA GLU A 142 -12.99 23.04 -30.05
C GLU A 142 -11.81 22.07 -30.20
N ALA A 143 -10.58 22.56 -30.06
CA ALA A 143 -9.37 21.74 -30.06
C ALA A 143 -9.29 20.79 -28.84
N GLY A 144 -9.73 21.26 -27.67
CA GLY A 144 -9.78 20.42 -26.47
C GLY A 144 -10.90 19.40 -26.49
N ARG A 145 -12.08 19.71 -27.05
CA ARG A 145 -13.13 18.72 -27.32
C ARG A 145 -12.66 17.64 -28.30
N ALA A 146 -11.89 18.02 -29.33
CA ALA A 146 -11.28 17.08 -30.28
C ALA A 146 -10.18 16.20 -29.63
N ALA A 147 -9.39 16.76 -28.71
CA ALA A 147 -8.41 16.01 -27.94
C ALA A 147 -9.06 15.05 -26.92
N GLU A 148 -10.13 15.49 -26.25
CA GLU A 148 -10.90 14.69 -25.29
C GLU A 148 -11.65 13.55 -25.98
N THR A 149 -12.25 13.79 -27.16
CA THR A 149 -12.87 12.73 -27.98
C THR A 149 -11.85 11.70 -28.45
N LYS A 150 -10.65 12.12 -28.89
CA LYS A 150 -9.55 11.19 -29.21
C LYS A 150 -9.08 10.40 -27.98
N ALA A 151 -8.98 11.05 -26.81
CA ALA A 151 -8.60 10.39 -25.56
C ALA A 151 -9.68 9.39 -25.09
N LYS A 152 -10.97 9.73 -25.21
CA LYS A 152 -12.09 8.84 -24.93
C LYS A 152 -12.11 7.64 -25.88
N ALA A 153 -11.95 7.86 -27.18
CA ALA A 153 -11.85 6.78 -28.17
C ALA A 153 -10.66 5.84 -27.88
N LYS A 154 -9.48 6.39 -27.53
CA LYS A 154 -8.32 5.59 -27.12
C LYS A 154 -8.58 4.78 -25.84
N ARG A 155 -9.29 5.36 -24.86
CA ARG A 155 -9.72 4.65 -23.64
C ARG A 155 -10.74 3.56 -23.92
N GLU A 156 -11.67 3.75 -24.86
CA GLU A 156 -12.65 2.74 -25.26
C GLU A 156 -12.01 1.57 -26.02
N VAL A 157 -11.08 1.86 -26.94
CA VAL A 157 -10.29 0.81 -27.63
C VAL A 157 -9.46 0.03 -26.61
N GLY A 158 -8.83 0.71 -25.64
CA GLY A 158 -8.13 0.08 -24.52
C GLY A 158 -9.07 -0.78 -23.64
N ARG A 159 -10.28 -0.31 -23.36
CA ARG A 159 -11.30 -1.10 -22.65
C ARG A 159 -11.72 -2.35 -23.43
N GLY A 160 -11.88 -2.26 -24.75
CA GLY A 160 -12.20 -3.40 -25.61
C GLY A 160 -11.08 -4.45 -25.65
N ALA A 161 -9.82 -4.01 -25.80
CA ALA A 161 -8.65 -4.88 -25.73
C ALA A 161 -8.52 -5.55 -24.35
N ASN A 162 -8.77 -4.81 -23.27
CA ASN A 162 -8.78 -5.35 -21.91
C ASN A 162 -9.95 -6.33 -21.69
N ALA A 163 -11.11 -6.09 -22.30
CA ALA A 163 -12.26 -6.98 -22.20
C ALA A 163 -12.01 -8.33 -22.90
N THR A 164 -11.37 -8.34 -24.06
CA THR A 164 -10.99 -9.59 -24.74
C THR A 164 -9.91 -10.35 -23.95
N THR A 165 -8.94 -9.64 -23.39
CA THR A 165 -7.90 -10.21 -22.52
C THR A 165 -8.51 -10.82 -21.26
N LEU A 166 -9.44 -10.12 -20.61
CA LEU A 166 -10.15 -10.61 -19.43
C LEU A 166 -10.98 -11.87 -19.76
N LYS A 167 -11.63 -11.92 -20.93
CA LYS A 167 -12.35 -13.12 -21.39
C LYS A 167 -11.39 -14.31 -21.56
N LYS A 168 -10.20 -14.09 -22.14
CA LYS A 168 -9.17 -15.12 -22.28
C LYS A 168 -8.68 -15.61 -20.92
N ILE A 169 -8.38 -14.71 -19.99
CA ILE A 169 -7.96 -15.05 -18.62
C ILE A 169 -9.03 -15.87 -17.92
N LYS A 170 -10.30 -15.46 -17.98
CA LYS A 170 -11.43 -16.23 -17.40
C LYS A 170 -11.61 -17.61 -18.04
N ALA A 171 -11.34 -17.75 -19.34
CA ALA A 171 -11.39 -19.05 -20.01
C ALA A 171 -10.25 -19.96 -19.55
N LEU A 172 -9.04 -19.41 -19.43
CA LEU A 172 -7.87 -20.13 -18.92
C LEU A 172 -8.05 -20.54 -17.46
N GLU A 173 -8.57 -19.66 -16.62
CA GLU A 173 -8.87 -19.95 -15.21
C GLU A 173 -9.86 -21.10 -15.07
N ARG A 174 -10.96 -21.09 -15.85
CA ARG A 174 -11.93 -22.20 -15.86
C ARG A 174 -11.30 -23.51 -16.32
N SER A 175 -10.43 -23.47 -17.32
CA SER A 175 -9.72 -24.65 -17.81
C SER A 175 -8.79 -25.21 -16.73
N ALA A 176 -8.01 -24.35 -16.06
CA ALA A 176 -7.10 -24.73 -14.98
C ALA A 176 -7.85 -25.28 -13.74
N GLN A 177 -8.97 -24.65 -13.36
CA GLN A 177 -9.87 -25.15 -12.31
C GLN A 177 -10.43 -26.53 -12.67
N ALA A 178 -10.88 -26.72 -13.90
CA ALA A 178 -11.43 -28.00 -14.36
C ALA A 178 -10.35 -29.10 -14.36
N ALA A 179 -9.12 -28.79 -14.77
CA ALA A 179 -8.01 -29.73 -14.72
C ALA A 179 -7.67 -30.16 -13.28
N THR A 180 -7.55 -29.19 -12.37
CA THR A 180 -7.29 -29.44 -10.94
C THR A 180 -8.44 -30.25 -10.32
N ALA A 181 -9.68 -29.89 -10.59
CA ALA A 181 -10.86 -30.60 -10.09
C ALA A 181 -10.89 -32.07 -10.54
N ARG A 182 -10.44 -32.38 -11.77
CA ARG A 182 -10.33 -33.78 -12.24
C ARG A 182 -9.29 -34.56 -11.45
N LEU A 183 -8.13 -33.96 -11.17
CA LEU A 183 -7.09 -34.59 -10.35
C LEU A 183 -7.59 -34.84 -8.92
N ALA A 184 -8.24 -33.84 -8.31
CA ALA A 184 -8.87 -33.99 -7.00
C ALA A 184 -9.98 -35.05 -7.00
N THR A 185 -10.75 -35.17 -8.09
CA THR A 185 -11.78 -36.21 -8.23
C THR A 185 -11.19 -37.61 -8.27
N ALA A 186 -10.07 -37.81 -8.95
CA ALA A 186 -9.37 -39.11 -8.98
C ALA A 186 -8.90 -39.54 -7.58
N LYS A 187 -8.59 -38.58 -6.71
CA LYS A 187 -8.23 -38.81 -5.30
C LYS A 187 -9.43 -38.90 -4.35
N GLY A 188 -10.64 -38.59 -4.82
CA GLY A 188 -11.83 -38.49 -3.97
C GLY A 188 -11.85 -37.27 -3.05
N ALA A 189 -11.09 -36.21 -3.35
CA ALA A 189 -11.00 -35.01 -2.52
C ALA A 189 -12.06 -33.95 -2.91
N LEU A 190 -12.80 -33.43 -1.92
CA LEU A 190 -13.77 -32.34 -2.07
C LEU A 190 -13.09 -30.99 -2.31
N ALA A 191 -11.89 -30.82 -1.77
CA ALA A 191 -11.02 -29.67 -2.01
C ALA A 191 -9.56 -30.05 -1.77
N GLU A 192 -8.64 -29.23 -2.27
CA GLU A 192 -7.22 -29.32 -1.97
C GLU A 192 -6.72 -27.98 -1.42
N LEU A 193 -5.83 -28.02 -0.43
CA LEU A 193 -5.02 -26.88 0.00
C LEU A 193 -3.60 -27.08 -0.52
N VAL A 194 -3.21 -26.30 -1.51
CA VAL A 194 -1.89 -26.42 -2.14
C VAL A 194 -0.92 -25.49 -1.41
N GLY A 195 0.02 -26.08 -0.68
CA GLY A 195 1.14 -25.37 -0.06
C GLY A 195 2.38 -25.36 -0.94
N ALA A 196 3.47 -24.78 -0.41
CA ALA A 196 4.74 -24.73 -1.13
C ALA A 196 5.39 -26.11 -1.31
N ASN A 197 5.28 -26.95 -0.26
CA ASN A 197 5.94 -28.26 -0.21
C ASN A 197 4.96 -29.43 -0.28
N VAL A 198 3.71 -29.22 0.14
CA VAL A 198 2.72 -30.29 0.33
C VAL A 198 1.36 -29.81 -0.16
N THR A 199 0.63 -30.70 -0.84
CA THR A 199 -0.80 -30.52 -1.15
C THR A 199 -1.62 -31.35 -0.18
N PHE A 200 -2.52 -30.70 0.56
CA PHE A 200 -3.40 -31.34 1.53
C PHE A 200 -4.75 -31.64 0.90
N GLU A 201 -5.17 -32.89 0.98
CA GLU A 201 -6.44 -33.37 0.43
C GLU A 201 -7.55 -33.30 1.48
N ILE A 202 -8.66 -32.66 1.13
CA ILE A 202 -9.83 -32.49 2.00
C ILE A 202 -10.92 -33.44 1.51
N ALA A 203 -11.00 -34.63 2.11
CA ALA A 203 -12.01 -35.63 1.76
C ALA A 203 -13.31 -35.53 2.59
N LYS A 204 -13.24 -34.97 3.80
CA LYS A 204 -14.38 -34.88 4.72
C LYS A 204 -15.10 -33.54 4.58
N ARG A 205 -16.38 -33.51 4.97
CA ARG A 205 -17.17 -32.25 5.03
C ARG A 205 -16.69 -31.34 6.14
N ASP A 206 -16.34 -31.92 7.28
CA ASP A 206 -15.80 -31.21 8.43
C ASP A 206 -14.35 -31.67 8.61
N CYS A 207 -13.42 -30.73 8.49
CA CYS A 207 -11.99 -30.97 8.63
C CYS A 207 -11.38 -30.08 9.69
N VAL A 208 -10.52 -30.67 10.51
CA VAL A 208 -9.69 -29.96 11.47
C VAL A 208 -8.34 -29.65 10.82
N ILE A 209 -7.98 -28.36 10.81
CA ILE A 209 -6.70 -27.87 10.31
C ILE A 209 -5.85 -27.44 11.51
N GLY A 210 -4.60 -27.91 11.57
CA GLY A 210 -3.70 -27.54 12.64
C GLY A 210 -2.38 -28.28 12.57
N ARG A 211 -1.78 -28.53 13.73
CA ARG A 211 -0.55 -29.31 13.88
C ARG A 211 -0.87 -30.60 14.61
N SER A 212 -0.59 -31.76 14.02
CA SER A 212 -0.76 -33.03 14.74
C SER A 212 0.23 -33.13 15.90
N THR A 213 -0.22 -33.69 17.01
CA THR A 213 0.62 -34.18 18.11
C THR A 213 0.24 -35.62 18.42
N GLU A 214 1.04 -36.32 19.22
CA GLU A 214 0.75 -37.70 19.64
C GLU A 214 -0.66 -37.83 20.24
N ASP A 215 -1.07 -36.87 21.07
CA ASP A 215 -2.39 -36.86 21.71
C ASP A 215 -3.55 -36.41 20.80
N LEU A 216 -3.26 -35.74 19.67
CA LEU A 216 -4.29 -35.12 18.83
C LEU A 216 -3.91 -35.19 17.36
N LYS A 217 -4.61 -36.04 16.62
CA LYS A 217 -4.50 -36.10 15.16
C LYS A 217 -5.49 -35.15 14.50
N VAL A 218 -4.99 -34.32 13.59
CA VAL A 218 -5.80 -33.44 12.74
C VAL A 218 -5.94 -34.02 11.33
N ASP A 219 -6.96 -33.59 10.60
CA ASP A 219 -7.18 -34.02 9.21
C ASP A 219 -6.16 -33.38 8.26
N VAL A 220 -5.91 -32.08 8.43
CA VAL A 220 -4.93 -31.32 7.67
C VAL A 220 -3.81 -30.88 8.61
N ASP A 221 -2.68 -31.58 8.50
CA ASP A 221 -1.51 -31.35 9.33
C ASP A 221 -0.53 -30.38 8.67
N LEU A 222 -0.68 -29.11 8.99
CA LEU A 222 0.18 -28.04 8.50
C LEU A 222 1.63 -28.15 9.01
N GLY A 223 1.90 -29.08 9.95
CA GLY A 223 3.27 -29.37 10.37
C GLY A 223 4.14 -30.00 9.29
N SER A 224 3.56 -30.62 8.25
CA SER A 224 4.33 -31.18 7.14
C SER A 224 4.77 -30.14 6.10
N GLU A 225 4.15 -28.95 6.09
CA GLU A 225 4.49 -27.91 5.12
C GLU A 225 5.69 -27.07 5.58
N GLY A 226 5.78 -26.76 6.87
CA GLY A 226 6.81 -25.86 7.40
C GLY A 226 6.91 -25.84 8.93
N ASN A 227 7.46 -24.75 9.49
CA ASN A 227 7.71 -24.66 10.93
C ASN A 227 6.40 -24.61 11.73
N ALA A 228 6.00 -25.78 12.24
CA ALA A 228 4.78 -26.00 12.97
C ALA A 228 4.70 -25.30 14.33
N SER A 229 5.80 -24.73 14.82
CA SER A 229 5.86 -24.05 16.13
C SER A 229 4.91 -22.85 16.23
N LYS A 230 4.56 -22.24 15.09
CA LYS A 230 3.66 -21.09 15.00
C LYS A 230 2.20 -21.49 14.71
N ILE A 231 1.87 -22.78 14.74
CA ILE A 231 0.54 -23.29 14.41
C ILE A 231 -0.05 -23.94 15.65
N SER A 232 -1.30 -23.61 15.97
CA SER A 232 -2.00 -24.28 17.07
C SER A 232 -2.29 -25.73 16.69
N ARG A 233 -2.30 -26.64 17.67
CA ARG A 233 -2.71 -28.05 17.48
C ARG A 233 -4.05 -28.14 16.75
N GLN A 234 -4.99 -27.28 17.14
CA GLN A 234 -6.24 -27.02 16.44
C GLN A 234 -6.29 -25.55 16.07
N GLN A 235 -5.96 -25.21 14.83
CA GLN A 235 -5.86 -23.84 14.37
C GLN A 235 -7.16 -23.36 13.72
N ALA A 236 -7.79 -24.22 12.91
CA ALA A 236 -9.05 -23.89 12.25
C ALA A 236 -9.96 -25.10 12.07
N PHE A 237 -11.24 -24.80 11.90
CA PHE A 237 -12.20 -25.75 11.37
C PHE A 237 -12.60 -25.32 9.96
N LEU A 238 -12.55 -26.25 9.03
CA LEU A 238 -13.03 -26.09 7.67
C LEU A 238 -14.29 -26.93 7.49
N LYS A 239 -15.41 -26.30 7.17
CA LYS A 239 -16.73 -26.94 7.09
C LYS A 239 -17.39 -26.68 5.74
N LEU A 240 -17.74 -27.75 5.03
CA LEU A 240 -18.59 -27.71 3.85
C LEU A 240 -20.06 -27.57 4.26
N ARG A 241 -20.63 -26.40 4.00
CA ARG A 241 -22.05 -26.12 4.24
C ARG A 241 -22.93 -26.84 3.21
N TRP A 242 -24.22 -26.96 3.53
CA TRP A 242 -25.22 -27.58 2.66
C TRP A 242 -25.42 -26.82 1.34
N ASN A 243 -25.15 -25.51 1.32
CA ASN A 243 -25.18 -24.68 0.11
C ASN A 243 -23.97 -24.91 -0.83
N GLY A 244 -23.05 -25.82 -0.48
CA GLY A 244 -21.86 -26.12 -1.28
C GLY A 244 -20.67 -25.17 -1.03
N GLU A 245 -20.77 -24.25 -0.07
CA GLU A 245 -19.69 -23.32 0.27
C GLU A 245 -18.85 -23.84 1.45
N PHE A 246 -17.55 -23.57 1.41
CA PHE A 246 -16.65 -23.86 2.52
C PHE A 246 -16.55 -22.67 3.48
N ALA A 247 -16.80 -22.93 4.75
CA ALA A 247 -16.63 -21.97 5.83
C ALA A 247 -15.40 -22.32 6.67
N LEU A 248 -14.47 -21.39 6.78
CA LEU A 248 -13.29 -21.50 7.63
C LEU A 248 -13.55 -20.72 8.92
N ARG A 249 -13.34 -21.36 10.07
CA ARG A 249 -13.41 -20.73 11.40
C ARG A 249 -12.05 -20.83 12.07
N ASN A 250 -11.50 -19.69 12.49
CA ASN A 250 -10.28 -19.69 13.29
C ASN A 250 -10.61 -20.00 14.76
N VAL A 251 -9.89 -20.93 15.35
CA VAL A 251 -9.96 -21.27 16.78
C VAL A 251 -8.59 -21.24 17.46
N GLY A 252 -7.52 -21.13 16.67
CA GLY A 252 -6.16 -21.00 17.17
C GLY A 252 -5.88 -19.62 17.76
N ARG A 253 -4.73 -19.50 18.43
CA ARG A 253 -4.29 -18.23 19.04
C ARG A 253 -3.90 -17.16 18.03
N ARG A 254 -3.34 -17.57 16.89
CA ARG A 254 -2.87 -16.65 15.85
C ARG A 254 -3.96 -16.38 14.82
N PRO A 255 -4.00 -15.18 14.22
CA PRO A 255 -4.92 -14.91 13.12
C PRO A 255 -4.53 -15.73 11.89
N ILE A 256 -5.54 -16.07 11.09
CA ILE A 256 -5.40 -16.67 9.77
C ILE A 256 -5.70 -15.57 8.76
N TRP A 257 -4.85 -15.36 7.76
CA TRP A 257 -5.12 -14.34 6.75
C TRP A 257 -5.75 -14.98 5.52
N CYS A 258 -6.91 -14.48 5.09
CA CYS A 258 -7.56 -14.91 3.86
C CYS A 258 -7.59 -13.73 2.89
N ASN A 259 -6.82 -13.77 1.79
CA ASN A 259 -6.66 -12.65 0.85
C ASN A 259 -6.38 -11.31 1.56
N ASN A 260 -5.41 -11.31 2.49
CA ASN A 260 -5.03 -10.17 3.34
C ASN A 260 -6.11 -9.70 4.33
N SER A 261 -7.21 -10.42 4.48
CA SER A 261 -8.20 -10.18 5.53
C SER A 261 -7.89 -11.03 6.77
N PRO A 262 -7.63 -10.44 7.95
CA PRO A 262 -7.31 -11.20 9.15
C PRO A 262 -8.56 -11.83 9.76
N LEU A 263 -8.53 -13.15 9.93
CA LEU A 263 -9.50 -13.94 10.65
C LEU A 263 -9.00 -14.18 12.07
N THR A 264 -9.48 -13.41 13.03
CA THR A 264 -9.10 -13.55 14.45
C THR A 264 -9.79 -14.74 15.12
N THR A 265 -9.33 -15.13 16.30
CA THR A 265 -9.86 -16.27 17.05
C THR A 265 -11.38 -16.14 17.26
N GLY A 266 -12.12 -17.18 16.91
CA GLY A 266 -13.58 -17.23 17.00
C GLY A 266 -14.31 -16.75 15.75
N GLN A 267 -13.67 -15.96 14.88
CA GLN A 267 -14.27 -15.48 13.64
C GLN A 267 -14.33 -16.56 12.56
N ARG A 268 -15.24 -16.36 11.60
CA ARG A 268 -15.44 -17.22 10.44
C ARG A 268 -15.49 -16.43 9.13
N CYS A 269 -15.03 -17.02 8.05
CA CYS A 269 -15.18 -16.50 6.69
C CYS A 269 -15.66 -17.61 5.73
N ILE A 270 -16.22 -17.20 4.60
CA ILE A 270 -16.51 -18.09 3.48
C ILE A 270 -15.31 -18.06 2.54
N LEU A 271 -14.82 -19.24 2.16
CA LEU A 271 -13.70 -19.37 1.25
C LEU A 271 -14.20 -19.37 -0.20
N ALA A 272 -13.74 -18.39 -0.97
CA ALA A 272 -13.89 -18.40 -2.42
C ALA A 272 -12.84 -19.31 -3.06
N PRO A 273 -13.07 -19.84 -4.28
CA PRO A 273 -12.03 -20.52 -5.04
C PRO A 273 -10.77 -19.66 -5.15
N HIS A 274 -9.59 -20.28 -5.06
CA HIS A 274 -8.29 -19.62 -5.13
C HIS A 274 -7.99 -18.62 -4.01
N THR A 275 -8.70 -18.70 -2.88
CA THR A 275 -8.36 -17.89 -1.71
C THR A 275 -6.97 -18.25 -1.20
N LEU A 276 -6.11 -17.25 -1.05
CA LEU A 276 -4.81 -17.39 -0.41
C LEU A 276 -5.00 -17.38 1.11
N ILE A 277 -4.59 -18.45 1.77
CA ILE A 277 -4.66 -18.64 3.22
C ILE A 277 -3.24 -18.57 3.78
N GLU A 278 -2.99 -17.62 4.68
CA GLU A 278 -1.70 -17.50 5.35
C GLU A 278 -1.82 -17.78 6.85
N VAL A 279 -1.01 -18.72 7.35
CA VAL A 279 -0.99 -19.13 8.75
C VAL A 279 0.45 -19.41 9.16
N GLY A 280 0.91 -18.79 10.24
CA GLY A 280 2.23 -19.11 10.81
C GLY A 280 3.43 -18.86 9.87
N GLY A 281 3.23 -18.14 8.76
CA GLY A 281 4.22 -17.91 7.71
C GLY A 281 4.13 -18.86 6.51
N MET A 282 3.21 -19.82 6.52
CA MET A 282 2.89 -20.68 5.37
C MET A 282 1.83 -20.02 4.49
N ARG A 283 1.83 -20.36 3.20
CA ARG A 283 0.93 -19.83 2.19
C ARG A 283 0.28 -20.99 1.45
N LEU A 284 -1.02 -21.14 1.67
CA LEU A 284 -1.84 -22.20 1.12
C LEU A 284 -2.83 -21.61 0.11
N LEU A 285 -2.92 -22.20 -1.07
CA LEU A 285 -3.96 -21.87 -2.04
C LEU A 285 -5.13 -22.83 -1.90
N PHE A 286 -6.33 -22.31 -1.71
CA PHE A 286 -7.54 -23.12 -1.61
C PHE A 286 -8.15 -23.43 -2.99
N LEU A 287 -8.23 -24.70 -3.33
CA LEU A 287 -8.77 -25.21 -4.60
C LEU A 287 -9.99 -26.12 -4.34
N PRO A 288 -11.23 -25.61 -4.48
CA PRO A 288 -12.43 -26.43 -4.32
C PRO A 288 -12.68 -27.31 -5.56
N ASN A 289 -13.24 -28.50 -5.36
CA ASN A 289 -13.69 -29.37 -6.44
C ASN A 289 -15.23 -29.25 -6.62
N PRO A 290 -15.72 -28.38 -7.51
CA PRO A 290 -17.16 -28.14 -7.67
C PRO A 290 -17.94 -29.38 -8.13
N THR A 291 -17.30 -30.32 -8.83
CA THR A 291 -17.95 -31.55 -9.33
C THR A 291 -18.35 -32.46 -8.17
N LEU A 292 -17.40 -32.75 -7.27
CA LEU A 292 -17.67 -33.59 -6.10
C LEU A 292 -18.50 -32.88 -5.05
N ILE A 293 -18.34 -31.57 -4.87
CA ILE A 293 -19.18 -30.79 -3.95
C ILE A 293 -20.66 -30.88 -4.35
N ARG A 294 -20.96 -30.76 -5.65
CA ARG A 294 -22.32 -30.91 -6.18
C ARG A 294 -22.85 -32.34 -6.06
N ALA A 295 -22.00 -33.34 -6.27
CA ALA A 295 -22.41 -34.74 -6.04
C ALA A 295 -22.69 -35.03 -4.56
N ALA A 296 -21.97 -34.36 -3.66
CA ALA A 296 -22.14 -34.50 -2.22
C ALA A 296 -23.30 -33.67 -1.64
N SER A 297 -24.04 -32.87 -2.43
CA SER A 297 -25.21 -32.14 -1.92
C SER A 297 -26.31 -33.13 -1.47
N PRO A 298 -26.92 -32.94 -0.29
CA PRO A 298 -27.95 -33.86 0.23
C PRO A 298 -29.19 -33.99 -0.67
N GLU A 299 -29.53 -32.96 -1.46
CA GLU A 299 -30.66 -32.99 -2.41
C GLU A 299 -30.54 -34.06 -3.51
N LEU A 300 -29.32 -34.55 -3.79
CA LEU A 300 -29.07 -35.61 -4.77
C LEU A 300 -29.08 -37.01 -4.14
N LEU A 301 -28.86 -37.11 -2.83
CA LEU A 301 -28.96 -38.38 -2.08
C LEU A 301 -30.42 -38.78 -1.83
N GLU A 302 -31.34 -37.82 -1.70
CA GLU A 302 -32.79 -38.08 -1.60
C GLU A 302 -33.44 -38.51 -2.93
N LYS A 303 -32.78 -38.35 -4.07
CA LYS A 303 -33.29 -38.80 -5.39
C LYS A 303 -32.86 -40.22 -5.78
N ILE A 304 -32.03 -40.85 -4.95
CA ILE A 304 -31.45 -42.19 -5.19
C ILE A 304 -31.90 -43.20 -4.11
N ALA A 305 -32.59 -42.73 -3.05
CA ALA A 305 -33.28 -43.56 -2.06
C ALA A 305 -34.77 -43.69 -2.40
#